data_AF-A0A955L857-F1
#
_entry.id   AF-A0A955L857-F1
#
_cell.length_a   1.000
_cell.length_b   1.000
_cell.length_c   1.000
_cell.angle_alpha   90.00
_cell.angle_beta   90.00
_cell.angle_gamma   90.00
#
_symmetry.space_group_name_H-M   'P 1'
#
loop_
_entity.id
_entity.type
_entity.pdbx_description
1 polymer ?
#
loop_
_entity_poly.entity_id
_entity_poly.type
_entity_poly.pdbx_seq_one_letter_code
_entity_poly.pdbx_strand_id
1 'polypeptide(L)' 'MRYTYCTLFVAIDMAVTPKGEYIFFEINPNGQYLWIEEMAELPISEAIAELLTNPEKNKLN' A
#
# COMPACT_ATOMS: atom_id res chain seq x y z
N MET A 1 5.29 12.49 17.97
CA MET A 1 3.97 12.71 17.36
C MET A 1 3.55 11.40 16.70
N ARG A 2 2.38 10.86 17.07
CA ARG A 2 1.82 9.63 16.50
C ARG A 2 0.81 10.08 15.46
N TYR A 3 1.19 10.09 14.18
CA TYR A 3 0.24 10.27 13.08
C TYR A 3 -0.36 8.89 12.79
N THR A 4 -1.50 8.57 13.40
CA THR A 4 -2.27 7.39 13.00
C THR A 4 -3.05 7.78 11.75
N TYR A 5 -2.54 7.41 10.58
CA TYR A 5 -3.27 7.53 9.31
C TYR A 5 -4.39 6.49 9.30
N CYS A 6 -5.64 6.93 9.15
CA CYS A 6 -6.82 6.05 9.07
C CYS A 6 -7.10 5.65 7.61
N THR A 7 -6.07 5.24 6.88
CA THR A 7 -6.16 4.93 5.45
C THR A 7 -6.00 3.44 5.25
N LEU A 8 -6.96 2.81 4.57
CA LEU A 8 -6.93 1.38 4.27
C LEU A 8 -6.00 1.04 3.07
N PHE A 9 -5.55 2.06 2.32
CA PHE A 9 -4.59 1.96 1.22
C PHE A 9 -3.54 3.07 1.30
N VAL A 10 -2.27 2.73 1.06
CA VAL A 10 -1.13 3.64 0.88
C VAL A 10 -0.10 2.98 -0.04
N ALA A 11 0.69 3.78 -0.76
CA ALA A 11 1.96 3.33 -1.34
C ALA A 11 3.11 3.66 -0.39
N ILE A 12 4.10 2.77 -0.31
CA ILE A 12 5.27 2.95 0.56
C ILE A 12 6.53 2.90 -0.30
N ASP A 13 7.33 3.95 -0.22
CA ASP A 13 8.60 4.04 -0.93
C ASP A 13 9.75 3.62 -0.01
N MET A 14 10.50 2.62 -0.47
CA MET A 14 11.65 2.08 0.26
C MET A 14 12.81 1.77 -0.70
N ALA A 15 14.02 1.71 -0.16
CA ALA A 15 15.20 1.18 -0.84
C ALA A 15 15.94 0.18 0.05
N VAL A 16 16.79 -0.64 -0.56
CA VAL A 16 17.71 -1.55 0.12
C VAL A 16 19.14 -1.12 -0.18
N THR A 17 19.96 -0.90 0.85
CA THR A 17 21.39 -0.57 0.67
C THR A 17 22.16 -1.79 0.13
N PRO A 18 23.37 -1.61 -0.42
CA PRO A 18 24.23 -2.75 -0.79
C PRO A 18 24.58 -3.68 0.38
N LYS A 19 24.38 -3.24 1.63
CA LYS A 19 24.57 -4.03 2.85
C LYS A 19 23.29 -4.75 3.31
N GLY A 20 22.18 -4.61 2.57
CA GLY A 20 20.89 -5.24 2.89
C GLY A 20 20.04 -4.45 3.89
N GLU A 21 20.35 -3.19 4.17
CA GLU A 21 19.57 -2.38 5.11
C GLU A 21 18.39 -1.73 4.38
N TYR A 22 17.20 -1.81 4.96
CA TYR A 22 16.01 -1.14 4.43
C TYR A 22 15.99 0.33 4.85
N ILE A 23 15.81 1.22 3.88
CA ILE A 23 15.63 2.66 4.09
C ILE A 23 14.21 3.02 3.69
N PHE A 24 13.47 3.64 4.62
CA PHE A 24 12.14 4.21 4.37
C PHE A 24 12.26 5.65 3.86
N PHE A 25 11.47 6.01 2.85
CA PHE A 25 11.41 7.37 2.34
C PHE A 25 10.09 8.05 2.67
N GLU A 26 8.98 7.47 2.22
CA GLU A 26 7.66 8.07 2.41
C GLU A 26 6.52 7.05 2.48
N ILE A 27 5.40 7.55 2.99
CA ILE A 27 4.09 6.93 2.93
C ILE A 27 3.17 7.87 2.16
N ASN A 28 2.65 7.41 1.02
CA ASN A 28 1.82 8.19 0.12
C ASN A 28 0.40 7.62 0.06
N PRO A 29 -0.59 8.22 0.74
CA PRO A 29 -1.98 7.78 0.69
C PRO A 29 -2.63 7.90 -0.69
N ASN A 30 -2.06 8.69 -1.59
CA ASN A 30 -2.54 8.90 -2.96
C ASN A 30 -1.56 8.32 -4.00
N GLY A 31 -0.74 7.34 -3.61
CA GLY A 31 0.24 6.74 -4.50
C GLY A 31 -0.40 6.07 -5.72
N GLN A 32 0.10 6.38 -6.91
CA GLN A 32 -0.34 5.75 -8.15
C GLN A 32 0.24 4.34 -8.25
N TYR A 33 -0.61 3.34 -8.46
CA TYR A 33 -0.23 1.92 -8.42
C TYR A 33 -0.42 1.17 -9.74
N LEU A 34 -1.18 1.71 -10.70
CA LEU A 34 -1.61 0.98 -11.90
C LEU A 34 -0.45 0.42 -12.73
N TRP A 35 0.63 1.19 -12.90
CA TRP A 35 1.81 0.73 -13.64
C TRP A 35 2.54 -0.43 -12.93
N ILE A 36 2.53 -0.47 -11.59
CA ILE A 36 3.08 -1.60 -10.82
C ILE A 36 2.17 -2.82 -10.99
N GLU A 37 0.85 -2.62 -10.95
CA GLU A 37 -0.14 -3.68 -11.17
C GLU A 37 0.13 -4.42 -12.48
N GLU A 38 0.29 -3.67 -13.57
CA GLU A 38 0.58 -4.19 -14.90
C GLU A 38 1.95 -4.87 -14.97
N MET A 39 2.99 -4.26 -14.38
CA MET A 39 4.36 -4.79 -14.44
C MET A 39 4.57 -6.04 -13.57
N ALA A 40 3.91 -6.11 -12.42
CA ALA A 40 4.07 -7.19 -11.44
C ALA A 40 2.98 -8.27 -11.57
N GLU A 41 1.99 -8.06 -12.44
CA GLU A 41 0.82 -8.94 -12.63
C GLU A 41 0.08 -9.25 -11.30
N LEU A 42 -0.06 -8.22 -10.47
CA LEU A 42 -0.72 -8.32 -9.16
C LEU A 42 -2.15 -7.79 -9.21
N PRO A 43 -3.11 -8.33 -8.44
CA PRO A 43 -4.51 -7.88 -8.49
C PRO A 43 -4.79 -6.71 -7.53
N ILE A 44 -4.08 -5.58 -7.66
CA ILE A 44 -4.19 -4.45 -6.71
C ILE A 44 -5.57 -3.77 -6.82
N SER A 45 -6.05 -3.51 -8.03
CA SER A 45 -7.37 -2.92 -8.30
C SER A 45 -8.50 -3.78 -7.76
N GLU A 46 -8.41 -5.11 -7.90
CA GLU A 46 -9.38 -6.05 -7.35
C GLU A 46 -9.41 -5.99 -5.82
N ALA A 47 -8.23 -5.98 -5.18
CA ALA A 47 -8.13 -5.87 -3.73
C ALA A 47 -8.73 -4.54 -3.21
N ILE A 48 -8.48 -3.43 -3.90
CA ILE A 48 -9.08 -2.12 -3.56
C ILE A 48 -10.60 -2.15 -3.74
N ALA A 49 -11.11 -2.77 -4.82
CA ALA A 49 -12.54 -2.91 -5.05
C ALA A 49 -13.20 -3.79 -3.98
N GLU A 50 -12.60 -4.91 -3.59
CA GLU A 50 -13.09 -5.77 -2.50
C GLU A 50 -13.12 -5.01 -1.17
N LEU A 51 -12.07 -4.24 -0.89
CA LEU A 51 -11.97 -3.41 0.31
C LEU A 51 -13.11 -2.38 0.40
N LEU A 52 -13.43 -1.71 -0.73
CA LEU A 52 -14.49 -0.71 -0.80
C LEU A 52 -15.90 -1.31 -0.79
N THR A 53 -16.08 -2.48 -1.39
CA THR A 53 -17.40 -3.12 -1.54
C THR A 53 -17.78 -4.02 -0.37
N ASN A 54 -16.79 -4.45 0.44
CA ASN A 54 -17.02 -5.34 1.56
C ASN A 54 -16.32 -4.87 2.86
N PRO A 55 -16.74 -3.73 3.43
CA PRO A 55 -16.06 -3.13 4.59
C PRO A 55 -16.16 -3.97 5.87
N GLU A 56 -17.20 -4.78 6.04
CA GLU A 56 -17.41 -5.62 7.23
C GLU A 56 -16.45 -6.82 7.28
N LYS A 57 -16.16 -7.44 6.14
CA LYS A 57 -15.21 -8.57 6.03
C LYS A 57 -13.75 -8.13 6.29
N ASN A 58 -13.48 -6.83 6.11
CA ASN A 58 -12.15 -6.24 6.18
C ASN A 58 -11.89 -5.47 7.51
N LYS A 59 -12.81 -5.57 8.49
CA LYS A 59 -12.52 -5.08 9.85
C LYS A 59 -11.42 -5.95 10.46
N LEU A 60 -10.27 -5.34 10.75
CA LEU A 60 -9.24 -5.94 11.57
C LEU A 60 -9.84 -6.17 12.97
N ASN A 61 -9.83 -7.42 13.43
CA ASN A 61 -10.27 -7.82 14.77
C ASN A 61 -9.46 -7.12 15.87
#